data_AF-A0AAN6GC63-F1
#
_entry.id   AF-A0AAN6GC63-F1
#
_cell.length_a   1.000
_cell.length_b   1.000
_cell.length_c   1.000
_cell.angle_alpha   90.00
_cell.angle_beta   90.00
_cell.angle_gamma   90.00
#
_symmetry.space_group_name_H-M   'P 1'
#
loop_
_entity.id
_entity.type
_entity.pdbx_description
1 polymer ?
#
loop_
_entity_poly.entity_id
_entity_poly.type
_entity_poly.pdbx_seq_one_letter_code
_entity_poly.pdbx_strand_id
1 'polypeptide(L)'
;MSASCFLLARGAASSVRASSVPAVAASRRTVPAVLVRRAPDASSSRRGLARSTRSRAQHEEGHQRQHRQQGGGGGDGEGKRSAPFAFFNSTGFETAMGASVGVLLLGVGSLAYMSWYKRRVIRKMITAFDPDFDPVIYLAQQGIEVAKVHLEPERTEYEVIRNIIGGKEAGHYYLILGSKGTGKTTMLVDAMGEIQADGCAYFDAHSDPAITVDRFSESINFAMNRDYLGNLLGLTDLSGMNSFQMLERALHKLESALIQRKQKKGKPAVIVMNNAHLLPRDEEGEKLLTVFQQRAEKWASAGVATFVFVSQDYAVYDVLRRNSNRMDTLTVKDLSRDQAFAVLRGCRKHYFPKEPPLSDEVLDEVYKVAGGRVNLLNKLARRQDILKASDQLVEDDMQWLLSKTGIIEDHDDDVMDEQKWATCSWLLFTELSKRHAAFEEAAADLVSAQNAPVEEQAPDISDSDIVEVSADPTQDLVHKAGEDILPAVSLTWGEARQVMTRPDYILELDRLNMIHIDRHHRIYADNMALLRAMRRVTETEGYADKLESVMNRVSAIESLGRTRELVWKEQVDGGKFMVRKDARGKDAESWWFLGADERLGFGDGDGDKDDDAPS
;
A
#
# COMPACT_ATOMS: atom_id res chain seq x y z
N MET A 1 14.09 -49.61 -60.06
CA MET A 1 15.30 -49.27 -60.86
C MET A 1 14.96 -48.02 -61.66
N SER A 2 15.89 -47.06 -61.73
CA SER A 2 15.70 -45.67 -62.24
C SER A 2 14.67 -44.85 -61.43
N ALA A 3 14.86 -43.56 -61.07
CA ALA A 3 15.57 -42.41 -61.65
C ALA A 3 14.81 -41.73 -62.81
N SER A 4 14.81 -40.39 -62.98
CA SER A 4 15.17 -39.23 -62.11
C SER A 4 14.79 -37.93 -62.84
N CYS A 5 14.54 -36.82 -62.12
CA CYS A 5 14.71 -35.42 -62.61
C CYS A 5 13.81 -34.92 -63.78
N PHE A 6 13.65 -33.61 -64.09
CA PHE A 6 13.63 -32.37 -63.27
C PHE A 6 13.00 -31.20 -64.09
N LEU A 7 12.09 -30.43 -63.48
CA LEU A 7 11.93 -28.95 -63.57
C LEU A 7 11.60 -28.19 -64.91
N LEU A 8 11.09 -26.96 -64.71
CA LEU A 8 10.92 -25.78 -65.62
C LEU A 8 9.71 -25.75 -66.60
N ALA A 9 9.13 -24.59 -66.99
CA ALA A 9 8.98 -23.26 -66.34
C ALA A 9 8.09 -22.32 -67.20
N ARG A 10 7.47 -21.28 -66.57
CA ARG A 10 6.79 -20.08 -67.15
C ARG A 10 5.55 -20.37 -68.04
N GLY A 11 4.46 -19.60 -68.02
CA GLY A 11 4.15 -18.36 -67.30
C GLY A 11 3.54 -17.31 -68.24
N ALA A 12 2.23 -17.03 -68.13
CA ALA A 12 1.51 -15.94 -68.81
C ALA A 12 0.26 -15.55 -68.00
N ALA A 13 -0.28 -14.32 -68.16
CA ALA A 13 -1.28 -13.77 -67.25
C ALA A 13 -2.42 -12.98 -67.93
N SER A 14 -3.63 -13.12 -67.38
CA SER A 14 -4.74 -12.14 -67.41
C SER A 14 -5.76 -12.57 -66.32
N SER A 15 -6.09 -11.78 -65.30
CA SER A 15 -6.76 -10.46 -65.29
C SER A 15 -8.27 -10.54 -65.55
N VAL A 16 -9.09 -10.32 -64.51
CA VAL A 16 -10.22 -9.36 -64.51
C VAL A 16 -10.65 -9.01 -63.07
N ARG A 17 -10.57 -7.70 -62.77
CA ARG A 17 -11.34 -6.86 -61.82
C ARG A 17 -11.82 -7.44 -60.47
N ALA A 18 -11.31 -6.83 -59.40
CA ALA A 18 -12.01 -6.72 -58.11
C ALA A 18 -13.17 -5.70 -58.17
N SER A 19 -14.15 -5.84 -57.28
CA SER A 19 -15.27 -4.90 -57.08
C SER A 19 -15.23 -4.27 -55.68
N SER A 20 -15.27 -2.95 -55.58
CA SER A 20 -14.95 -2.19 -54.35
C SER A 20 -16.14 -1.40 -53.78
N VAL A 21 -16.67 -1.82 -52.63
CA VAL A 21 -17.62 -1.05 -51.79
C VAL A 21 -17.54 -1.54 -50.33
N PRO A 22 -17.83 -0.72 -49.31
CA PRO A 22 -17.06 0.47 -48.94
C PRO A 22 -16.45 0.35 -47.52
N ALA A 23 -15.45 1.17 -47.19
CA ALA A 23 -14.96 1.27 -45.81
C ALA A 23 -15.96 2.04 -44.93
N VAL A 24 -16.40 1.43 -43.82
CA VAL A 24 -17.25 2.11 -42.83
C VAL A 24 -16.41 3.06 -41.99
N ALA A 25 -16.62 4.37 -42.16
CA ALA A 25 -15.87 5.40 -41.46
C ALA A 25 -16.31 5.52 -39.98
N ALA A 26 -15.59 4.84 -39.09
CA ALA A 26 -15.74 5.03 -37.65
C ALA A 26 -15.29 6.46 -37.25
N SER A 27 -16.25 7.30 -36.83
CA SER A 27 -16.00 8.70 -36.48
C SER A 27 -15.06 8.83 -35.28
N ARG A 28 -13.84 9.34 -35.50
CA ARG A 28 -12.94 9.78 -34.42
C ARG A 28 -13.54 10.98 -33.70
N ARG A 29 -14.23 10.77 -32.57
CA ARG A 29 -14.52 11.84 -31.62
C ARG A 29 -13.22 12.35 -31.01
N THR A 30 -12.76 13.50 -31.47
CA THR A 30 -11.66 14.26 -30.86
C THR A 30 -12.09 14.77 -29.48
N VAL A 31 -11.58 14.16 -28.42
CA VAL A 31 -11.64 14.75 -27.07
C VAL A 31 -10.64 15.91 -27.02
N PRO A 32 -11.02 17.12 -26.55
CA PRO A 32 -10.09 18.23 -26.48
C PRO A 32 -8.99 17.97 -25.44
N ALA A 33 -7.73 18.17 -25.83
CA ALA A 33 -6.61 18.07 -24.92
C ALA A 33 -6.65 19.22 -23.90
N VAL A 34 -6.81 18.90 -22.61
CA VAL A 34 -6.71 19.88 -21.54
C VAL A 34 -5.23 20.28 -21.38
N LEU A 35 -4.93 21.53 -21.68
CA LEU A 35 -3.57 22.08 -21.63
C LEU A 35 -3.10 22.27 -20.19
N VAL A 36 -2.58 21.20 -19.56
CA VAL A 36 -1.92 21.27 -18.26
C VAL A 36 -0.61 22.05 -18.39
N ARG A 37 -0.65 23.35 -18.06
CA ARG A 37 0.56 24.15 -17.92
C ARG A 37 1.39 23.64 -16.73
N ARG A 38 2.58 23.10 -17.02
CA ARG A 38 3.64 22.99 -16.01
C ARG A 38 3.96 24.39 -15.48
N ALA A 39 3.92 24.57 -14.16
CA ALA A 39 4.69 25.61 -13.50
C ALA A 39 6.15 25.10 -13.36
N PRO A 40 7.16 25.97 -13.45
CA PRO A 40 8.56 25.56 -13.32
C PRO A 40 8.98 25.40 -11.86
N ASP A 41 9.95 24.52 -11.62
CA ASP A 41 10.65 24.41 -10.34
C ASP A 41 11.41 25.70 -9.98
N ALA A 42 11.48 26.01 -8.69
CA ALA A 42 12.18 27.18 -8.16
C ALA A 42 12.99 26.84 -6.90
N SER A 43 13.99 25.95 -7.04
CA SER A 43 14.95 25.67 -5.97
C SER A 43 15.85 26.89 -5.72
N SER A 44 15.74 27.53 -4.55
CA SER A 44 16.79 28.41 -4.05
C SER A 44 16.86 28.37 -2.53
N SER A 45 18.08 28.37 -2.01
CA SER A 45 18.38 28.41 -0.58
C SER A 45 19.47 29.44 -0.32
N ARG A 46 19.54 29.90 0.94
CA ARG A 46 20.58 30.73 1.57
C ARG A 46 20.51 32.26 1.40
N ARG A 47 20.15 32.88 2.55
CA ARG A 47 20.90 33.94 3.26
C ARG A 47 21.23 35.27 2.52
N GLY A 48 20.59 36.34 3.01
CA GLY A 48 21.29 37.22 3.96
C GLY A 48 21.46 38.70 3.60
N LEU A 49 21.92 39.45 4.62
CA LEU A 49 22.21 40.90 4.67
C LEU A 49 20.99 41.86 4.57
N ALA A 50 21.04 43.08 5.11
CA ALA A 50 21.76 43.60 6.30
C ALA A 50 21.26 45.02 6.66
N ARG A 51 21.53 45.44 7.91
CA ARG A 51 21.45 46.83 8.45
C ARG A 51 20.05 47.47 8.57
N SER A 52 19.79 48.45 9.44
CA SER A 52 20.14 48.72 10.86
C SER A 52 19.83 50.20 11.19
N THR A 53 19.78 50.55 12.47
CA THR A 53 19.57 51.89 13.10
C THR A 53 18.09 52.23 13.38
N ARG A 54 17.73 52.80 14.54
CA ARG A 54 18.55 53.40 15.64
C ARG A 54 17.84 53.31 17.01
N SER A 55 18.61 53.15 18.11
CA SER A 55 18.42 53.68 19.51
C SER A 55 16.99 53.81 20.11
N ARG A 56 16.57 53.29 21.29
CA ARG A 56 17.21 53.00 22.62
C ARG A 56 17.83 54.27 23.28
N ALA A 57 17.50 54.75 24.49
CA ALA A 57 16.61 54.34 25.62
C ALA A 57 16.04 55.63 26.33
N GLN A 58 15.62 55.76 27.62
CA GLN A 58 15.56 54.88 28.81
C GLN A 58 14.60 55.44 29.90
N HIS A 59 14.22 54.57 30.87
CA HIS A 59 13.90 54.77 32.31
C HIS A 59 13.08 55.97 32.90
N GLU A 60 12.44 55.62 34.02
CA GLU A 60 12.23 56.40 35.27
C GLU A 60 10.97 57.25 35.54
N GLU A 61 10.80 57.52 36.84
CA GLU A 61 9.57 57.92 37.53
C GLU A 61 9.42 59.45 37.64
N GLY A 62 8.19 59.95 37.83
CA GLY A 62 7.95 61.38 38.03
C GLY A 62 6.55 61.73 38.55
N HIS A 63 6.48 62.56 39.59
CA HIS A 63 5.24 62.91 40.30
C HIS A 63 4.69 64.31 39.92
N GLN A 64 3.35 64.39 39.79
CA GLN A 64 2.48 65.48 40.28
C GLN A 64 2.46 66.89 39.62
N ARG A 65 1.22 67.43 39.49
CA ARG A 65 0.80 68.87 39.59
C ARG A 65 1.26 69.81 38.45
N GLN A 66 0.72 71.03 38.19
CA GLN A 66 -0.45 71.84 38.64
C GLN A 66 -0.73 72.93 37.54
N HIS A 67 -1.79 73.76 37.45
CA HIS A 67 -3.07 73.98 38.16
C HIS A 67 -4.01 74.87 37.29
N ARG A 68 -5.36 74.79 37.43
CA ARG A 68 -6.28 75.96 37.45
C ARG A 68 -7.72 75.56 37.85
N GLN A 69 -8.24 76.11 38.96
CA GLN A 69 -9.25 77.20 39.08
C GLN A 69 -10.67 76.79 38.60
N GLN A 70 -11.59 76.49 39.54
CA GLN A 70 -12.57 77.38 40.21
C GLN A 70 -13.92 77.41 39.45
N GLY A 71 -15.10 77.34 40.08
CA GLY A 71 -15.43 77.10 41.50
C GLY A 71 -16.79 77.75 41.88
N GLY A 72 -17.49 77.28 42.92
CA GLY A 72 -18.63 78.02 43.50
C GLY A 72 -19.68 77.19 44.25
N GLY A 73 -20.09 77.68 45.44
CA GLY A 73 -21.38 77.38 46.08
C GLY A 73 -21.44 76.11 46.96
N GLY A 74 -21.20 76.27 48.27
CA GLY A 74 -21.52 75.26 49.28
C GLY A 74 -22.89 75.47 49.94
N GLY A 75 -23.34 74.48 50.72
CA GLY A 75 -24.54 74.54 51.55
C GLY A 75 -24.68 73.25 52.38
N ASP A 76 -24.57 73.36 53.69
CA ASP A 76 -24.41 72.21 54.60
C ASP A 76 -25.73 71.48 54.94
N GLY A 77 -25.62 70.21 55.35
CA GLY A 77 -26.74 69.41 55.84
C GLY A 77 -26.31 68.05 56.40
N GLU A 78 -26.58 67.79 57.69
CA GLU A 78 -26.04 66.64 58.41
C GLU A 78 -26.69 65.28 58.06
N GLY A 79 -25.82 64.33 57.69
CA GLY A 79 -25.80 62.92 58.08
C GLY A 79 -27.09 62.13 58.40
N LYS A 80 -27.32 61.06 57.63
CA LYS A 80 -27.89 59.80 58.14
C LYS A 80 -27.42 58.57 57.35
N ARG A 81 -27.60 57.38 57.94
CA ARG A 81 -27.12 56.08 57.46
C ARG A 81 -28.17 55.34 56.62
N SER A 82 -27.72 54.32 55.88
CA SER A 82 -28.52 53.29 55.15
C SER A 82 -29.30 53.80 53.92
N ALA A 83 -29.71 52.97 52.94
CA ALA A 83 -29.72 51.51 52.84
C ALA A 83 -29.42 51.02 51.37
N PRO A 84 -29.06 49.74 51.14
CA PRO A 84 -28.42 49.29 49.88
C PRO A 84 -29.40 48.85 48.77
N PHE A 85 -30.50 49.57 48.53
CA PHE A 85 -31.55 49.15 47.57
C PHE A 85 -31.86 50.11 46.41
N ALA A 86 -31.15 51.24 46.30
CA ALA A 86 -31.40 52.25 45.27
C ALA A 86 -30.95 51.88 43.83
N PHE A 87 -30.52 50.63 43.58
CA PHE A 87 -29.97 50.20 42.28
C PHE A 87 -30.95 49.45 41.36
N PHE A 88 -32.13 49.09 41.86
CA PHE A 88 -33.09 48.23 41.14
C PHE A 88 -34.04 48.98 40.18
N ASN A 89 -34.25 50.29 40.38
CA ASN A 89 -35.15 51.10 39.54
C ASN A 89 -34.37 51.96 38.53
N SER A 90 -33.79 51.33 37.51
CA SER A 90 -33.32 52.03 36.31
C SER A 90 -33.52 51.17 35.07
N THR A 91 -33.76 51.79 33.91
CA THR A 91 -33.94 51.10 32.62
C THR A 91 -32.70 50.27 32.23
N GLY A 92 -31.53 50.64 32.75
CA GLY A 92 -30.29 49.86 32.62
C GLY A 92 -30.33 48.53 33.37
N PHE A 93 -31.02 48.46 34.52
CA PHE A 93 -31.20 47.21 35.26
C PHE A 93 -32.15 46.25 34.53
N GLU A 94 -33.26 46.74 33.99
CA GLU A 94 -34.17 45.92 33.15
C GLU A 94 -33.47 45.42 31.88
N THR A 95 -32.68 46.28 31.22
CA THR A 95 -31.89 45.90 30.03
C THR A 95 -30.82 44.87 30.39
N ALA A 96 -30.14 45.02 31.54
CA ALA A 96 -29.16 44.04 32.02
C ALA A 96 -29.80 42.72 32.47
N MET A 97 -31.01 42.73 33.03
CA MET A 97 -31.79 41.52 33.29
C MET A 97 -32.20 40.83 31.98
N GLY A 98 -32.69 41.57 30.98
CA GLY A 98 -33.00 41.01 29.66
C GLY A 98 -31.78 40.36 29.00
N ALA A 99 -30.63 41.05 29.01
CA ALA A 99 -29.38 40.53 28.48
C ALA A 99 -28.88 39.28 29.24
N SER A 100 -28.91 39.30 30.57
CA SER A 100 -28.46 38.16 31.38
C SER A 100 -29.41 36.95 31.31
N VAL A 101 -30.73 37.16 31.20
CA VAL A 101 -31.69 36.09 30.86
C VAL A 101 -31.39 35.51 29.48
N GLY A 102 -31.07 36.34 28.48
CA GLY A 102 -30.63 35.88 27.16
C GLY A 102 -29.38 34.99 27.23
N VAL A 103 -28.34 35.44 27.94
CA VAL A 103 -27.10 34.66 28.16
C VAL A 103 -27.37 33.35 28.92
N LEU A 104 -28.24 33.36 29.92
CA LEU A 104 -28.60 32.18 30.72
C LEU A 104 -29.37 31.15 29.87
N LEU A 105 -30.33 31.60 29.06
CA LEU A 105 -31.06 30.75 28.10
C LEU A 105 -30.12 30.17 27.04
N LEU A 106 -29.19 30.95 26.49
CA LEU A 106 -28.17 30.47 25.55
C LEU A 106 -27.22 29.45 26.21
N GLY A 107 -26.84 29.66 27.48
CA GLY A 107 -26.02 28.72 28.25
C GLY A 107 -26.74 27.38 28.49
N VAL A 108 -27.98 27.42 28.98
CA VAL A 108 -28.80 26.22 29.18
C VAL A 108 -29.08 25.49 27.86
N GLY A 109 -29.43 26.23 26.81
CA GLY A 109 -29.61 25.68 25.46
C GLY A 109 -28.34 25.00 24.91
N SER A 110 -27.18 25.61 25.13
CA SER A 110 -25.87 25.05 24.74
C SER A 110 -25.54 23.76 25.50
N LEU A 111 -25.80 23.71 26.81
CA LEU A 111 -25.60 22.50 27.63
C LEU A 111 -26.56 21.37 27.23
N ALA A 112 -27.83 21.69 26.95
CA ALA A 112 -28.81 20.74 26.46
C ALA A 112 -28.42 20.18 25.07
N TYR A 113 -28.06 21.07 24.13
CA TYR A 113 -27.59 20.69 22.79
C TYR A 113 -26.32 19.82 22.86
N MET A 114 -25.32 20.21 23.65
CA MET A 114 -24.09 19.45 23.86
C MET A 114 -24.37 18.02 24.38
N SER A 115 -25.31 17.90 25.32
CA SER A 115 -25.69 16.61 25.93
C SER A 115 -26.46 15.72 24.94
N TRP A 116 -27.40 16.30 24.19
CA TRP A 116 -28.12 15.63 23.10
C TRP A 116 -27.17 15.19 21.99
N TYR A 117 -26.26 16.06 21.54
CA TYR A 117 -25.28 15.77 20.49
C TYR A 117 -24.34 14.62 20.89
N LYS A 118 -23.79 14.64 22.11
CA LYS A 118 -23.00 13.52 22.66
C LYS A 118 -23.77 12.20 22.60
N ARG A 119 -25.05 12.17 22.99
CA ARG A 119 -25.90 10.97 22.90
C ARG A 119 -26.22 10.59 21.44
N ARG A 120 -26.39 11.56 20.54
CA ARG A 120 -26.65 11.33 19.10
C ARG A 120 -25.46 10.70 18.39
N VAL A 121 -24.23 11.15 18.66
CA VAL A 121 -23.01 10.57 18.07
C VAL A 121 -22.86 9.10 18.45
N ILE A 122 -23.07 8.74 19.72
CA ILE A 122 -23.01 7.34 20.15
C ILE A 122 -24.15 6.50 19.53
N ARG A 123 -25.34 7.07 19.30
CA ARG A 123 -26.42 6.38 18.57
C ARG A 123 -26.04 6.12 17.11
N LYS A 124 -25.47 7.11 16.39
CA LYS A 124 -24.96 6.92 15.02
C LYS A 124 -23.96 5.76 14.96
N MET A 125 -22.99 5.75 15.88
CA MET A 125 -21.96 4.71 15.96
C MET A 125 -22.51 3.32 16.28
N ILE A 126 -23.64 3.18 16.99
CA ILE A 126 -24.30 1.88 17.18
C ILE A 126 -24.96 1.43 15.87
N THR A 127 -25.66 2.35 15.19
CA THR A 127 -26.37 2.07 13.93
C THR A 127 -25.44 1.86 12.73
N ALA A 128 -24.16 2.17 12.85
CA ALA A 128 -23.14 1.72 11.88
C ALA A 128 -22.96 0.20 11.83
N PHE A 129 -23.42 -0.52 12.86
CA PHE A 129 -23.37 -1.99 12.98
C PHE A 129 -24.77 -2.63 13.03
N ASP A 130 -25.80 -1.91 12.57
CA ASP A 130 -27.12 -2.48 12.26
C ASP A 130 -27.13 -2.98 10.79
N PRO A 131 -28.00 -3.94 10.42
CA PRO A 131 -28.00 -4.53 9.07
C PRO A 131 -28.17 -3.52 7.93
N ASP A 132 -27.65 -3.87 6.75
CA ASP A 132 -27.73 -3.10 5.50
C ASP A 132 -27.16 -1.65 5.58
N PHE A 133 -26.40 -1.28 6.62
CA PHE A 133 -25.85 0.08 6.77
C PHE A 133 -24.76 0.43 5.73
N ASP A 134 -23.89 -0.53 5.39
CA ASP A 134 -22.64 -0.26 4.65
C ASP A 134 -22.82 -0.41 3.12
N PRO A 135 -22.78 0.69 2.34
CA PRO A 135 -22.89 0.63 0.89
C PRO A 135 -21.65 0.03 0.21
N VAL A 136 -20.49 -0.03 0.88
CA VAL A 136 -19.27 -0.65 0.34
C VAL A 136 -19.48 -2.15 0.17
N ILE A 137 -20.23 -2.79 1.06
CA ILE A 137 -20.57 -4.22 0.97
C ILE A 137 -21.48 -4.47 -0.24
N TYR A 138 -22.53 -3.66 -0.43
CA TYR A 138 -23.40 -3.75 -1.61
C TYR A 138 -22.61 -3.55 -2.92
N LEU A 139 -21.71 -2.56 -2.96
CA LEU A 139 -20.86 -2.30 -4.13
C LEU A 139 -19.82 -3.41 -4.35
N ALA A 140 -19.26 -4.01 -3.29
CA ALA A 140 -18.35 -5.15 -3.41
C ALA A 140 -19.08 -6.40 -3.91
N GLN A 141 -20.29 -6.67 -3.42
CA GLN A 141 -21.13 -7.78 -3.89
C GLN A 141 -21.50 -7.67 -5.37
N GLN A 142 -21.71 -6.45 -5.90
CA GLN A 142 -22.02 -6.23 -7.33
C GLN A 142 -20.78 -6.03 -8.22
N GLY A 143 -19.68 -5.50 -7.69
CA GLY A 143 -18.43 -5.33 -8.43
C GLY A 143 -17.67 -6.64 -8.69
N ILE A 144 -17.97 -7.70 -7.94
CA ILE A 144 -17.41 -9.04 -8.12
C ILE A 144 -18.20 -9.77 -9.23
N GLU A 145 -17.98 -9.37 -10.50
CA GLU A 145 -18.27 -10.21 -11.69
C GLU A 145 -17.28 -11.39 -11.82
N VAL A 146 -16.84 -11.94 -10.69
CA VAL A 146 -16.20 -13.25 -10.62
C VAL A 146 -17.33 -14.26 -10.55
N ALA A 147 -17.25 -15.35 -11.33
CA ALA A 147 -18.19 -16.45 -11.16
C ALA A 147 -18.15 -16.91 -9.70
N LYS A 148 -19.25 -16.74 -8.94
CA LYS A 148 -19.39 -17.31 -7.59
C LYS A 148 -19.52 -18.82 -7.71
N VAL A 149 -18.37 -19.48 -7.89
CA VAL A 149 -18.24 -20.93 -7.81
C VAL A 149 -18.11 -21.26 -6.33
N HIS A 150 -19.22 -21.69 -5.72
CA HIS A 150 -19.17 -22.35 -4.43
C HIS A 150 -18.30 -23.61 -4.57
N LEU A 151 -17.37 -23.79 -3.64
CA LEU A 151 -16.44 -24.91 -3.63
C LEU A 151 -17.05 -26.06 -2.85
N GLU A 152 -16.99 -27.27 -3.41
CA GLU A 152 -17.33 -28.51 -2.71
C GLU A 152 -16.09 -29.42 -2.78
N PRO A 153 -15.40 -29.72 -1.65
CA PRO A 153 -15.60 -29.14 -0.32
C PRO A 153 -15.22 -27.64 -0.24
N GLU A 154 -15.84 -26.91 0.69
CA GLU A 154 -15.48 -25.52 0.96
C GLU A 154 -14.05 -25.39 1.51
N ARG A 155 -13.51 -24.17 1.53
CA ARG A 155 -12.19 -23.90 2.11
C ARG A 155 -12.27 -23.92 3.62
N THR A 156 -11.36 -24.62 4.29
CA THR A 156 -11.24 -24.61 5.76
C THR A 156 -11.07 -23.20 6.31
N GLU A 157 -10.36 -22.30 5.61
CA GLU A 157 -10.20 -20.91 6.04
C GLU A 157 -11.49 -20.09 5.92
N TYR A 158 -12.43 -20.48 5.04
CA TYR A 158 -13.70 -19.78 4.84
C TYR A 158 -14.66 -20.00 6.01
N GLU A 159 -14.72 -21.22 6.54
CA GLU A 159 -15.56 -21.57 7.70
C GLU A 159 -15.12 -20.84 8.98
N VAL A 160 -13.81 -20.67 9.15
CA VAL A 160 -13.23 -19.85 10.23
C VAL A 160 -13.56 -18.36 10.02
N ILE A 161 -13.41 -17.83 8.81
CA ILE A 161 -13.80 -16.45 8.47
C ILE A 161 -15.30 -16.23 8.73
N ARG A 162 -16.16 -17.19 8.38
CA ARG A 162 -17.61 -17.20 8.63
C ARG A 162 -17.94 -17.13 10.12
N ASN A 163 -17.23 -17.89 10.96
CA ASN A 163 -17.39 -17.87 12.42
C ASN A 163 -16.96 -16.54 13.05
N ILE A 164 -15.85 -15.96 12.58
CA ILE A 164 -15.33 -14.66 13.02
C ILE A 164 -16.30 -13.53 12.62
N ILE A 165 -16.68 -13.46 11.34
CA ILE A 165 -17.59 -12.44 10.79
C ILE A 165 -18.99 -12.55 11.41
N GLY A 166 -19.50 -13.76 11.63
CA GLY A 166 -20.76 -14.02 12.34
C GLY A 166 -20.75 -13.66 13.84
N GLY A 167 -19.61 -13.21 14.38
CA GLY A 167 -19.45 -12.85 15.79
C GLY A 167 -19.70 -14.04 16.73
N LYS A 168 -19.34 -15.26 16.32
CA LYS A 168 -19.19 -16.40 17.24
C LYS A 168 -17.93 -16.18 18.08
N GLU A 169 -16.82 -15.84 17.43
CA GLU A 169 -15.51 -15.70 18.05
C GLU A 169 -15.33 -14.42 18.88
N ALA A 170 -14.76 -14.58 20.08
CA ALA A 170 -14.48 -13.49 21.01
C ALA A 170 -13.26 -13.80 21.87
N GLY A 171 -12.55 -12.75 22.31
CA GLY A 171 -11.30 -12.87 23.07
C GLY A 171 -10.04 -12.60 22.24
N HIS A 172 -10.15 -12.68 20.92
CA HIS A 172 -9.04 -12.65 19.96
C HIS A 172 -9.26 -11.56 18.89
N TYR A 173 -8.21 -11.23 18.14
CA TYR A 173 -8.29 -10.46 16.90
C TYR A 173 -7.40 -11.11 15.85
N TYR A 174 -7.72 -10.90 14.58
CA TYR A 174 -7.21 -11.75 13.50
C TYR A 174 -6.40 -10.94 12.49
N LEU A 175 -5.29 -11.51 12.03
CA LEU A 175 -4.59 -11.10 10.83
C LEU A 175 -4.79 -12.18 9.75
N ILE A 176 -5.52 -11.82 8.68
CA ILE A 176 -5.68 -12.67 7.50
C ILE A 176 -4.54 -12.32 6.54
N LEU A 177 -3.63 -13.27 6.33
CA LEU A 177 -2.41 -13.16 5.52
C LEU A 177 -2.50 -14.08 4.29
N GLY A 178 -1.60 -13.90 3.32
CA GLY A 178 -1.47 -14.72 2.10
C GLY A 178 -1.29 -13.83 0.88
N SER A 179 -0.65 -14.31 -0.19
CA SER A 179 -0.27 -13.51 -1.37
C SER A 179 -1.43 -12.92 -2.19
N LYS A 180 -1.10 -12.08 -3.17
CA LYS A 180 -2.09 -11.28 -3.92
C LYS A 180 -2.99 -12.17 -4.79
N GLY A 181 -4.31 -12.03 -4.60
CA GLY A 181 -5.31 -12.74 -5.40
C GLY A 181 -5.68 -14.16 -4.92
N THR A 182 -5.33 -14.56 -3.70
CA THR A 182 -5.74 -15.85 -3.08
C THR A 182 -7.21 -15.94 -2.69
N GLY A 183 -7.95 -14.82 -2.69
CA GLY A 183 -9.40 -14.78 -2.41
C GLY A 183 -9.83 -14.14 -1.09
N LYS A 184 -8.90 -13.76 -0.20
CA LYS A 184 -9.16 -13.14 1.14
C LYS A 184 -10.37 -12.21 1.20
N THR A 185 -10.35 -11.11 0.45
CA THR A 185 -11.42 -10.08 0.47
C THR A 185 -12.74 -10.62 -0.09
N THR A 186 -12.71 -11.54 -1.05
CA THR A 186 -13.92 -12.20 -1.59
C THR A 186 -14.58 -13.05 -0.52
N MET A 187 -13.81 -13.85 0.23
CA MET A 187 -14.33 -14.67 1.34
C MET A 187 -14.97 -13.81 2.44
N LEU A 188 -14.33 -12.69 2.79
CA LEU A 188 -14.86 -11.74 3.77
C LEU A 188 -16.18 -11.08 3.30
N VAL A 189 -16.22 -10.55 2.08
CA VAL A 189 -17.42 -9.90 1.52
C VAL A 189 -18.60 -10.88 1.38
N ASP A 190 -18.29 -12.15 1.10
CA ASP A 190 -19.30 -13.21 0.98
C ASP A 190 -19.88 -13.60 2.35
N ALA A 191 -19.03 -13.90 3.34
CA ALA A 191 -19.44 -14.16 4.73
C ALA A 191 -20.20 -12.98 5.37
N MET A 192 -19.79 -11.73 5.07
CA MET A 192 -20.51 -10.52 5.51
C MET A 192 -21.87 -10.39 4.81
N GLY A 193 -22.00 -10.91 3.59
CA GLY A 193 -23.25 -10.94 2.83
C GLY A 193 -24.29 -11.88 3.40
N GLU A 194 -23.88 -13.08 3.86
CA GLU A 194 -24.78 -14.05 4.49
C GLU A 194 -25.51 -13.48 5.71
N ILE A 195 -24.85 -12.61 6.48
CA ILE A 195 -25.38 -12.01 7.71
C ILE A 195 -25.95 -10.60 7.51
N GLN A 196 -26.08 -10.13 6.27
CA GLN A 196 -26.48 -8.74 5.92
C GLN A 196 -25.69 -7.67 6.70
N ALA A 197 -24.41 -7.95 6.97
CA ALA A 197 -23.51 -7.16 7.79
C ALA A 197 -23.94 -6.87 9.25
N ASP A 198 -24.88 -7.59 9.87
CA ASP A 198 -25.25 -7.34 11.29
C ASP A 198 -24.03 -7.46 12.21
N GLY A 199 -23.58 -6.33 12.75
CA GLY A 199 -22.43 -6.27 13.63
C GLY A 199 -21.10 -6.01 12.96
N CYS A 200 -21.05 -5.87 11.64
CA CYS A 200 -19.82 -5.59 10.90
C CYS A 200 -19.67 -4.10 10.58
N ALA A 201 -18.43 -3.61 10.57
CA ALA A 201 -18.03 -2.40 9.85
C ALA A 201 -16.77 -2.71 9.04
N TYR A 202 -16.72 -2.26 7.79
CA TYR A 202 -15.63 -2.54 6.85
C TYR A 202 -15.00 -1.24 6.34
N PHE A 203 -13.67 -1.21 6.22
CA PHE A 203 -12.96 -0.11 5.56
C PHE A 203 -11.66 -0.59 4.90
N ASP A 204 -11.30 0.03 3.78
CA ASP A 204 -10.03 -0.19 3.09
C ASP A 204 -8.98 0.83 3.56
N ALA A 205 -7.78 0.34 3.90
CA ALA A 205 -6.63 1.21 4.15
C ALA A 205 -6.14 1.93 2.88
N HIS A 206 -5.27 2.92 3.06
CA HIS A 206 -4.72 3.74 1.98
C HIS A 206 -3.26 4.12 2.27
N SER A 207 -2.50 4.46 1.23
CA SER A 207 -1.14 5.02 1.33
C SER A 207 -1.08 6.45 1.87
N ASP A 208 -2.19 6.91 2.44
CA ASP A 208 -2.35 8.19 3.14
C ASP A 208 -3.06 7.85 4.47
N PRO A 209 -2.39 8.07 5.61
CA PRO A 209 -2.98 7.86 6.93
C PRO A 209 -4.26 8.66 7.16
N ALA A 210 -4.37 9.90 6.65
CA ALA A 210 -5.56 10.72 6.81
C ALA A 210 -6.77 10.14 6.06
N ILE A 211 -6.56 9.66 4.82
CA ILE A 211 -7.62 8.98 4.05
C ILE A 211 -8.06 7.68 4.74
N THR A 212 -7.14 6.95 5.36
CA THR A 212 -7.48 5.76 6.17
C THR A 212 -8.35 6.12 7.38
N VAL A 213 -8.05 7.24 8.06
CA VAL A 213 -8.82 7.71 9.23
C VAL A 213 -10.20 8.25 8.85
N ASP A 214 -10.33 8.95 7.72
CA ASP A 214 -11.62 9.40 7.20
C ASP A 214 -12.50 8.19 6.81
N ARG A 215 -11.97 7.22 6.03
CA ARG A 215 -12.69 5.97 5.68
C ARG A 215 -13.12 5.16 6.90
N PHE A 216 -12.23 4.98 7.88
CA PHE A 216 -12.58 4.34 9.15
C PHE A 216 -13.73 5.09 9.84
N SER A 217 -13.66 6.42 9.88
CA SER A 217 -14.68 7.26 10.52
C SER A 217 -16.03 7.21 9.78
N GLU A 218 -16.03 7.07 8.46
CA GLU A 218 -17.23 6.84 7.65
C GLU A 218 -17.85 5.47 7.95
N SER A 219 -17.06 4.39 7.99
CA SER A 219 -17.53 3.03 8.30
C SER A 219 -18.23 2.91 9.66
N ILE A 220 -17.90 3.78 10.62
CA ILE A 220 -18.52 3.83 11.96
C ILE A 220 -19.52 5.00 12.13
N ASN A 221 -19.99 5.61 11.03
CA ASN A 221 -20.95 6.72 11.01
C ASN A 221 -20.53 7.92 11.89
N PHE A 222 -19.22 8.21 11.93
CA PHE A 222 -18.64 9.27 12.74
C PHE A 222 -18.16 10.44 11.89
N ALA A 223 -19.04 11.45 11.73
CA ALA A 223 -18.75 12.68 10.99
C ALA A 223 -17.68 13.61 11.63
N MET A 224 -16.83 13.14 12.55
CA MET A 224 -15.65 13.86 13.10
C MET A 224 -15.92 15.29 13.62
N ASN A 225 -17.11 15.55 14.18
CA ASN A 225 -17.61 16.89 14.52
C ASN A 225 -17.82 17.85 13.32
N ARG A 226 -17.68 17.42 12.06
CA ARG A 226 -18.13 18.17 10.86
C ARG A 226 -19.63 18.52 10.95
N ASP A 227 -20.43 17.71 11.65
CA ASP A 227 -21.87 17.91 11.88
C ASP A 227 -22.23 18.62 13.22
N TYR A 228 -21.25 19.23 13.90
CA TYR A 228 -21.46 19.93 15.17
C TYR A 228 -21.77 21.42 14.94
N LEU A 229 -22.93 21.89 15.42
CA LEU A 229 -23.44 23.25 15.19
C LEU A 229 -22.50 24.36 15.68
N GLY A 230 -21.69 24.09 16.71
CA GLY A 230 -20.70 25.05 17.22
C GLY A 230 -19.61 25.43 16.22
N ASN A 231 -19.41 24.66 15.14
CA ASN A 231 -18.53 25.04 14.03
C ASN A 231 -18.99 26.35 13.37
N LEU A 232 -20.31 26.58 13.25
CA LEU A 232 -20.89 27.82 12.71
C LEU A 232 -20.63 29.03 13.61
N LEU A 233 -20.25 28.81 14.87
CA LEU A 233 -19.93 29.82 15.86
C LEU A 233 -18.42 29.94 16.14
N GLY A 234 -17.58 29.22 15.38
CA GLY A 234 -16.13 29.15 15.62
C GLY A 234 -15.72 28.45 16.94
N LEU A 235 -16.66 27.76 17.61
CA LEU A 235 -16.45 27.17 18.94
C LEU A 235 -15.74 25.81 18.92
N THR A 236 -15.24 25.38 17.77
CA THR A 236 -14.60 24.08 17.58
C THR A 236 -13.37 24.24 16.71
N ASP A 237 -12.19 24.27 17.33
CA ASP A 237 -10.96 24.17 16.57
C ASP A 237 -10.70 22.70 16.19
N LEU A 238 -11.04 22.38 14.94
CA LEU A 238 -10.63 21.16 14.25
C LEU A 238 -9.47 21.45 13.28
N SER A 239 -9.07 22.71 13.12
CA SER A 239 -8.18 23.24 12.08
C SER A 239 -6.70 23.06 12.43
N GLY A 240 -6.36 21.86 12.90
CA GLY A 240 -5.01 21.51 13.35
C GLY A 240 -4.90 20.16 14.08
N MET A 241 -5.97 19.36 14.16
CA MET A 241 -5.86 18.00 14.69
C MET A 241 -5.13 17.11 13.69
N ASN A 242 -4.13 16.36 14.15
CA ASN A 242 -3.45 15.34 13.34
C ASN A 242 -4.35 14.08 13.21
N SER A 243 -4.24 13.35 12.08
CA SER A 243 -4.83 12.04 11.81
C SER A 243 -4.86 11.10 13.02
N PHE A 244 -3.77 10.99 13.80
CA PHE A 244 -3.72 10.17 15.02
C PHE A 244 -4.69 10.63 16.10
N GLN A 245 -4.78 11.94 16.33
CA GLN A 245 -5.66 12.53 17.34
C GLN A 245 -7.13 12.43 16.92
N MET A 246 -7.38 12.52 15.61
CA MET A 246 -8.68 12.27 14.99
C MET A 246 -9.10 10.81 15.16
N LEU A 247 -8.19 9.86 14.90
CA LEU A 247 -8.39 8.43 15.07
C LEU A 247 -8.64 8.04 16.54
N GLU A 248 -7.77 8.43 17.47
CA GLU A 248 -7.93 8.15 18.91
C GLU A 248 -9.26 8.68 19.46
N ARG A 249 -9.68 9.86 18.99
CA ARG A 249 -10.99 10.44 19.34
C ARG A 249 -12.17 9.66 18.76
N ALA A 250 -12.02 9.06 17.58
CA ALA A 250 -13.01 8.16 16.99
C ALA A 250 -13.10 6.86 17.78
N LEU A 251 -11.95 6.20 18.02
CA LEU A 251 -11.81 4.95 18.76
C LEU A 251 -12.34 5.05 20.20
N HIS A 252 -12.02 6.12 20.94
CA HIS A 252 -12.53 6.35 22.29
C HIS A 252 -14.06 6.53 22.32
N LYS A 253 -14.66 7.21 21.32
CA LYS A 253 -16.12 7.32 21.23
C LYS A 253 -16.75 5.99 20.85
N LEU A 254 -16.14 5.26 19.92
CA LEU A 254 -16.58 3.95 19.44
C LEU A 254 -16.61 2.92 20.58
N GLU A 255 -15.60 2.90 21.46
CA GLU A 255 -15.57 2.02 22.64
C GLU A 255 -16.86 2.11 23.49
N SER A 256 -17.41 3.33 23.66
CA SER A 256 -18.67 3.54 24.38
C SER A 256 -19.90 3.05 23.61
N ALA A 257 -19.85 3.00 22.27
CA ALA A 257 -20.90 2.44 21.42
C ALA A 257 -20.85 0.90 21.41
N LEU A 258 -19.65 0.31 21.28
CA LEU A 258 -19.41 -1.13 21.27
C LEU A 258 -19.90 -1.81 22.56
N ILE A 259 -19.59 -1.23 23.73
CA ILE A 259 -20.10 -1.71 25.02
C ILE A 259 -21.63 -1.71 25.05
N GLN A 260 -22.27 -0.64 24.54
CA GLN A 260 -23.72 -0.54 24.45
C GLN A 260 -24.35 -1.47 23.39
N ARG A 261 -23.61 -1.88 22.34
CA ARG A 261 -24.07 -2.91 21.39
C ARG A 261 -23.99 -4.30 22.04
N LYS A 262 -22.86 -4.68 22.64
CA LYS A 262 -22.71 -5.98 23.35
C LYS A 262 -23.80 -6.18 24.41
N GLN A 263 -24.07 -5.15 25.23
CA GLN A 263 -25.12 -5.18 26.26
C GLN A 263 -26.55 -5.35 25.72
N LYS A 264 -26.80 -5.14 24.41
CA LYS A 264 -28.11 -5.28 23.77
C LYS A 264 -28.24 -6.51 22.87
N LYS A 265 -27.20 -6.82 22.10
CA LYS A 265 -27.18 -7.90 21.08
C LYS A 265 -26.49 -9.18 21.56
N GLY A 266 -25.82 -9.16 22.72
CA GLY A 266 -25.08 -10.30 23.28
C GLY A 266 -23.73 -10.59 22.61
N LYS A 267 -23.67 -10.48 21.28
CA LYS A 267 -22.46 -10.68 20.45
C LYS A 267 -21.50 -9.48 20.46
N PRO A 268 -20.19 -9.69 20.19
CA PRO A 268 -19.27 -8.62 19.81
C PRO A 268 -19.70 -7.94 18.50
N ALA A 269 -19.07 -6.80 18.18
CA ALA A 269 -19.02 -6.28 16.81
C ALA A 269 -17.75 -6.77 16.10
N VAL A 270 -17.72 -6.74 14.78
CA VAL A 270 -16.55 -7.08 13.96
C VAL A 270 -16.13 -5.84 13.18
N ILE A 271 -14.83 -5.53 13.18
CA ILE A 271 -14.27 -4.39 12.45
C ILE A 271 -13.20 -4.91 11.50
N VAL A 272 -13.45 -4.80 10.19
CA VAL A 272 -12.57 -5.31 9.13
C VAL A 272 -11.79 -4.16 8.51
N MET A 273 -10.46 -4.20 8.67
CA MET A 273 -9.51 -3.32 7.99
C MET A 273 -8.87 -4.07 6.83
N ASN A 274 -9.44 -3.90 5.63
CA ASN A 274 -8.92 -4.53 4.43
C ASN A 274 -7.70 -3.78 3.88
N ASN A 275 -6.85 -4.49 3.13
CA ASN A 275 -5.66 -3.94 2.48
C ASN A 275 -4.67 -3.20 3.41
N ALA A 276 -4.49 -3.66 4.65
CA ALA A 276 -3.65 -2.99 5.67
C ALA A 276 -2.20 -2.71 5.22
N HIS A 277 -1.68 -3.52 4.29
CA HIS A 277 -0.38 -3.36 3.62
C HIS A 277 -0.25 -2.09 2.74
N LEU A 278 -1.36 -1.40 2.43
CA LEU A 278 -1.33 -0.13 1.72
C LEU A 278 -0.91 1.04 2.60
N LEU A 279 -0.91 0.91 3.93
CA LEU A 279 -0.31 1.91 4.81
C LEU A 279 1.18 2.10 4.45
N PRO A 280 1.70 3.33 4.51
CA PRO A 280 3.11 3.55 4.24
C PRO A 280 3.99 2.82 5.26
N ARG A 281 5.09 2.20 4.80
CA ARG A 281 6.12 1.59 5.65
C ARG A 281 7.03 2.66 6.28
N ASP A 282 6.42 3.71 6.83
CA ASP A 282 7.10 4.82 7.49
C ASP A 282 6.63 4.99 8.94
N GLU A 283 7.22 5.96 9.63
CA GLU A 283 6.90 6.23 11.04
C GLU A 283 5.44 6.72 11.24
N GLU A 284 4.72 7.12 10.19
CA GLU A 284 3.30 7.52 10.28
C GLU A 284 2.37 6.31 10.12
N GLY A 285 2.61 5.46 9.12
CA GLY A 285 1.84 4.24 8.90
C GLY A 285 2.00 3.20 10.01
N GLU A 286 3.22 2.99 10.52
CA GLU A 286 3.46 2.09 11.67
C GLU A 286 2.75 2.58 12.94
N LYS A 287 2.74 3.90 13.21
CA LYS A 287 1.97 4.49 14.32
C LYS A 287 0.47 4.29 14.14
N LEU A 288 -0.04 4.35 12.91
CA LEU A 288 -1.47 4.19 12.66
C LEU A 288 -1.92 2.75 12.90
N LEU A 289 -1.16 1.79 12.36
CA LEU A 289 -1.38 0.36 12.53
C LEU A 289 -1.31 -0.06 14.01
N THR A 290 -0.32 0.44 14.75
CA THR A 290 -0.18 0.15 16.19
C THR A 290 -1.26 0.79 17.06
N VAL A 291 -1.80 1.96 16.70
CA VAL A 291 -2.99 2.54 17.37
C VAL A 291 -4.23 1.66 17.15
N PHE A 292 -4.48 1.16 15.93
CA PHE A 292 -5.54 0.18 15.70
C PHE A 292 -5.31 -1.12 16.50
N GLN A 293 -4.09 -1.64 16.52
CA GLN A 293 -3.74 -2.85 17.28
C GLN A 293 -3.99 -2.70 18.79
N GLN A 294 -3.60 -1.59 19.40
CA GLN A 294 -3.83 -1.34 20.83
C GLN A 294 -5.33 -1.35 21.19
N ARG A 295 -6.20 -0.94 20.26
CA ARG A 295 -7.66 -1.06 20.45
C ARG A 295 -8.17 -2.47 20.17
N ALA A 296 -7.62 -3.17 19.18
CA ALA A 296 -7.91 -4.58 18.91
C ALA A 296 -7.65 -5.46 20.15
N GLU A 297 -6.44 -5.39 20.72
CA GLU A 297 -6.07 -6.07 21.99
C GLU A 297 -7.07 -5.78 23.11
N LYS A 298 -7.38 -4.48 23.34
CA LYS A 298 -8.28 -4.04 24.40
C LYS A 298 -9.72 -4.54 24.20
N TRP A 299 -10.23 -4.50 22.98
CA TRP A 299 -11.62 -4.87 22.66
C TRP A 299 -11.81 -6.37 22.56
N ALA A 300 -10.81 -7.11 22.07
CA ALA A 300 -10.73 -8.56 22.10
C ALA A 300 -10.72 -9.06 23.55
N SER A 301 -9.86 -8.50 24.41
CA SER A 301 -9.77 -8.84 25.84
C SER A 301 -11.08 -8.60 26.62
N ALA A 302 -11.83 -7.55 26.28
CA ALA A 302 -13.18 -7.31 26.83
C ALA A 302 -14.32 -8.06 26.08
N GLY A 303 -13.98 -8.73 24.98
CA GLY A 303 -14.91 -9.35 24.02
C GLY A 303 -15.99 -8.40 23.49
N VAL A 304 -15.71 -7.10 23.36
CA VAL A 304 -16.69 -6.09 22.89
C VAL A 304 -16.64 -5.88 21.38
N ALA A 305 -15.47 -6.06 20.78
CA ALA A 305 -15.30 -6.14 19.34
C ALA A 305 -14.10 -7.01 18.98
N THR A 306 -14.22 -7.70 17.86
CA THR A 306 -13.18 -8.49 17.21
C THR A 306 -12.65 -7.69 16.02
N PHE A 307 -11.35 -7.43 15.97
CA PHE A 307 -10.73 -6.70 14.87
C PHE A 307 -10.16 -7.71 13.85
N VAL A 308 -10.27 -7.41 12.56
CA VAL A 308 -9.76 -8.25 11.48
C VAL A 308 -8.92 -7.40 10.54
N PHE A 309 -7.60 -7.59 10.57
CA PHE A 309 -6.67 -6.98 9.63
C PHE A 309 -6.49 -7.91 8.42
N VAL A 310 -6.47 -7.36 7.20
CA VAL A 310 -6.22 -8.14 5.99
C VAL A 310 -4.95 -7.63 5.30
N SER A 311 -3.95 -8.48 5.16
CA SER A 311 -2.68 -8.18 4.48
C SER A 311 -2.43 -9.14 3.32
N GLN A 312 -1.58 -8.73 2.38
CA GLN A 312 -0.92 -9.64 1.43
C GLN A 312 0.62 -9.62 1.55
N ASP A 313 1.12 -8.81 2.49
CA ASP A 313 2.52 -8.40 2.68
C ASP A 313 2.95 -8.80 4.11
N TYR A 314 4.11 -9.42 4.23
CA TYR A 314 4.67 -9.92 5.49
C TYR A 314 5.01 -8.79 6.49
N ALA A 315 5.33 -7.58 6.03
CA ALA A 315 5.72 -6.46 6.91
C ALA A 315 4.61 -6.08 7.91
N VAL A 316 3.33 -6.24 7.53
CA VAL A 316 2.18 -6.02 8.45
C VAL A 316 2.20 -7.03 9.60
N TYR A 317 2.54 -8.29 9.32
CA TYR A 317 2.68 -9.32 10.35
C TYR A 317 3.87 -9.04 11.27
N ASP A 318 5.02 -8.63 10.73
CA ASP A 318 6.19 -8.29 11.55
C ASP A 318 5.93 -7.12 12.51
N VAL A 319 5.26 -6.06 12.04
CA VAL A 319 4.90 -4.91 12.90
C VAL A 319 3.92 -5.32 14.00
N LEU A 320 2.85 -6.06 13.66
CA LEU A 320 1.84 -6.47 14.64
C LEU A 320 2.39 -7.51 15.65
N ARG A 321 3.18 -8.49 15.19
CA ARG A 321 3.73 -9.58 16.03
C ARG A 321 4.57 -9.07 17.21
N ARG A 322 5.16 -7.87 17.11
CA ARG A 322 5.96 -7.25 18.19
C ARG A 322 5.16 -6.96 19.47
N ASN A 323 3.85 -6.69 19.36
CA ASN A 323 3.00 -6.29 20.49
C ASN A 323 1.79 -7.24 20.72
N SER A 324 1.69 -8.33 19.96
CA SER A 324 0.54 -9.23 20.00
C SER A 324 0.53 -10.17 21.21
N ASN A 325 -0.54 -10.10 22.00
CA ASN A 325 -0.90 -11.08 23.04
C ASN A 325 -2.14 -11.89 22.65
N ARG A 326 -3.01 -11.34 21.78
CA ARG A 326 -4.30 -11.94 21.36
C ARG A 326 -4.50 -11.94 19.84
N MET A 327 -3.40 -11.89 19.07
CA MET A 327 -3.45 -11.94 17.62
C MET A 327 -3.31 -13.37 17.11
N ASP A 328 -4.35 -13.87 16.45
CA ASP A 328 -4.27 -15.08 15.65
C ASP A 328 -3.99 -14.73 14.19
N THR A 329 -3.30 -15.61 13.48
CA THR A 329 -2.93 -15.39 12.07
C THR A 329 -3.47 -16.51 11.21
N LEU A 330 -4.35 -16.15 10.26
CA LEU A 330 -4.97 -17.09 9.32
C LEU A 330 -4.27 -16.96 7.96
N THR A 331 -3.58 -18.02 7.54
CA THR A 331 -2.80 -18.05 6.30
C THR A 331 -3.66 -18.57 5.15
N VAL A 332 -4.19 -17.67 4.31
CA VAL A 332 -5.05 -18.03 3.16
C VAL A 332 -4.18 -18.48 1.98
N LYS A 333 -4.14 -19.79 1.75
CA LYS A 333 -3.27 -20.48 0.78
C LYS A 333 -3.84 -20.42 -0.64
N ASP A 334 -3.13 -21.03 -1.60
CA ASP A 334 -3.70 -21.35 -2.92
C ASP A 334 -4.54 -22.63 -2.88
N LEU A 335 -5.44 -22.79 -3.85
CA LEU A 335 -6.34 -23.94 -3.94
C LEU A 335 -5.60 -25.25 -4.23
N SER A 336 -6.15 -26.36 -3.72
CA SER A 336 -5.77 -27.69 -4.20
C SER A 336 -6.11 -27.86 -5.69
N ARG A 337 -5.60 -28.92 -6.32
CA ARG A 337 -5.83 -29.26 -7.73
C ARG A 337 -7.31 -29.51 -7.98
N ASP A 338 -7.98 -30.24 -7.11
CA ASP A 338 -9.42 -30.52 -7.23
C ASP A 338 -10.27 -29.25 -7.04
N GLN A 339 -9.94 -28.40 -6.06
CA GLN A 339 -10.59 -27.10 -5.88
C GLN A 339 -10.33 -26.16 -7.08
N ALA A 340 -9.11 -26.15 -7.63
CA ALA A 340 -8.76 -25.38 -8.81
C ALA A 340 -9.49 -25.88 -10.07
N PHE A 341 -9.62 -27.20 -10.23
CA PHE A 341 -10.39 -27.84 -11.30
C PHE A 341 -11.88 -27.48 -11.18
N ALA A 342 -12.45 -27.52 -9.98
CA ALA A 342 -13.82 -27.08 -9.71
C ALA A 342 -14.03 -25.59 -10.08
N VAL A 343 -13.13 -24.70 -9.66
CA VAL A 343 -13.16 -23.27 -10.00
C VAL A 343 -13.01 -23.04 -11.51
N LEU A 344 -12.09 -23.73 -12.18
CA LEU A 344 -11.92 -23.61 -13.64
C LEU A 344 -13.18 -24.06 -14.39
N ARG A 345 -13.75 -25.23 -14.05
CA ARG A 345 -15.00 -25.76 -14.63
C ARG A 345 -16.18 -24.80 -14.38
N GLY A 346 -16.31 -24.27 -13.16
CA GLY A 346 -17.37 -23.32 -12.78
C GLY A 346 -17.25 -21.97 -13.49
N CYS A 347 -16.06 -21.36 -13.50
CA CYS A 347 -15.78 -20.13 -14.24
C CYS A 347 -16.00 -20.29 -15.75
N ARG A 348 -15.58 -21.42 -16.33
CA ARG A 348 -15.85 -21.76 -17.74
C ARG A 348 -17.33 -21.83 -18.04
N LYS A 349 -18.11 -22.56 -17.22
CA LYS A 349 -19.57 -22.65 -17.36
C LYS A 349 -20.26 -21.29 -17.26
N HIS A 350 -19.72 -20.36 -16.48
CA HIS A 350 -20.26 -19.00 -16.34
C HIS A 350 -19.93 -18.10 -17.53
N TYR A 351 -18.67 -18.03 -17.99
CA TYR A 351 -18.26 -17.16 -19.10
C TYR A 351 -18.59 -17.75 -20.49
N PHE A 352 -18.61 -19.08 -20.63
CA PHE A 352 -18.84 -19.81 -21.88
C PHE A 352 -19.94 -20.88 -21.73
N PRO A 353 -21.19 -20.52 -21.38
CA PRO A 353 -22.29 -21.46 -21.07
C PRO A 353 -22.81 -22.31 -22.25
N LYS A 354 -22.15 -22.24 -23.42
CA LYS A 354 -22.47 -23.01 -24.64
C LYS A 354 -21.34 -23.95 -25.07
N GLU A 355 -20.17 -23.85 -24.43
CA GLU A 355 -19.03 -24.71 -24.71
C GLU A 355 -19.11 -25.98 -23.84
N PRO A 356 -18.54 -27.11 -24.28
CA PRO A 356 -18.40 -28.28 -23.42
C PRO A 356 -17.50 -27.97 -22.21
N PRO A 357 -17.60 -28.73 -21.10
CA PRO A 357 -16.61 -28.63 -20.02
C PRO A 357 -15.21 -28.95 -20.56
N LEU A 358 -14.19 -28.33 -19.96
CA LEU A 358 -12.79 -28.65 -20.24
C LEU A 358 -12.50 -30.12 -19.91
N SER A 359 -11.65 -30.77 -20.70
CA SER A 359 -11.12 -32.09 -20.39
C SER A 359 -10.09 -32.01 -19.26
N ASP A 360 -9.95 -33.11 -18.52
CA ASP A 360 -9.12 -33.14 -17.32
C ASP A 360 -7.62 -33.01 -17.66
N GLU A 361 -7.21 -33.45 -18.85
CA GLU A 361 -5.89 -33.18 -19.44
C GLU A 361 -5.61 -31.67 -19.55
N VAL A 362 -6.58 -30.89 -20.05
CA VAL A 362 -6.44 -29.43 -20.21
C VAL A 362 -6.50 -28.71 -18.85
N LEU A 363 -7.26 -29.24 -17.89
CA LEU A 363 -7.26 -28.71 -16.51
C LEU A 363 -5.91 -28.95 -15.82
N ASP A 364 -5.31 -30.12 -16.01
CA ASP A 364 -4.04 -30.50 -15.43
C ASP A 364 -2.85 -29.69 -15.99
N GLU A 365 -2.77 -29.53 -17.31
CA GLU A 365 -1.77 -28.65 -17.95
C GLU A 365 -1.91 -27.19 -17.51
N VAL A 366 -3.15 -26.67 -17.39
CA VAL A 366 -3.37 -25.32 -16.86
C VAL A 366 -2.95 -25.21 -15.38
N TYR A 367 -3.21 -26.23 -14.56
CA TYR A 367 -2.80 -26.23 -13.14
C TYR A 367 -1.28 -26.30 -12.97
N LYS A 368 -0.57 -27.12 -13.75
CA LYS A 368 0.91 -27.18 -13.80
C LYS A 368 1.54 -25.80 -14.07
N VAL A 369 0.90 -24.97 -14.90
CA VAL A 369 1.42 -23.66 -15.29
C VAL A 369 0.95 -22.52 -14.36
N ALA A 370 -0.30 -22.53 -13.91
CA ALA A 370 -0.91 -21.42 -13.16
C ALA A 370 -1.03 -21.63 -11.64
N GLY A 371 -0.99 -22.88 -11.17
CA GLY A 371 -1.21 -23.26 -9.78
C GLY A 371 -2.63 -22.95 -9.27
N GLY A 372 -2.84 -23.04 -7.96
CA GLY A 372 -4.15 -22.84 -7.31
C GLY A 372 -4.62 -21.39 -7.17
N ARG A 373 -3.96 -20.41 -7.79
CA ARG A 373 -4.21 -18.97 -7.56
C ARG A 373 -5.51 -18.52 -8.20
N VAL A 374 -6.57 -18.38 -7.39
CA VAL A 374 -7.95 -18.00 -7.79
C VAL A 374 -8.01 -16.89 -8.84
N ASN A 375 -7.25 -15.80 -8.66
CA ASN A 375 -7.17 -14.69 -9.60
C ASN A 375 -6.61 -15.09 -10.98
N LEU A 376 -5.59 -15.95 -11.04
CA LEU A 376 -5.02 -16.45 -12.30
C LEU A 376 -6.00 -17.41 -12.99
N LEU A 377 -6.61 -18.33 -12.24
CA LEU A 377 -7.64 -19.25 -12.75
C LEU A 377 -8.82 -18.49 -13.38
N ASN A 378 -9.30 -17.43 -12.74
CA ASN A 378 -10.33 -16.53 -13.29
C ASN A 378 -9.86 -15.79 -14.56
N LYS A 379 -8.64 -15.22 -14.58
CA LYS A 379 -8.06 -14.60 -15.79
C LYS A 379 -8.04 -15.57 -16.98
N LEU A 380 -7.62 -16.81 -16.76
CA LEU A 380 -7.48 -17.85 -17.78
C LEU A 380 -8.85 -18.41 -18.24
N ALA A 381 -9.80 -18.58 -17.32
CA ALA A 381 -11.16 -19.01 -17.64
C ALA A 381 -11.95 -18.02 -18.52
N ARG A 382 -11.52 -16.76 -18.61
CA ARG A 382 -12.11 -15.72 -19.49
C ARG A 382 -11.56 -15.69 -20.93
N ARG A 383 -10.50 -16.45 -21.25
CA ARG A 383 -9.95 -16.52 -22.62
C ARG A 383 -10.64 -17.61 -23.43
N GLN A 384 -10.64 -17.54 -24.76
CA GLN A 384 -11.19 -18.64 -25.58
C GLN A 384 -10.30 -19.88 -25.46
N ASP A 385 -9.11 -19.82 -26.08
CA ASP A 385 -8.01 -20.74 -25.85
C ASP A 385 -7.42 -20.52 -24.45
N ILE A 386 -7.38 -21.59 -23.63
CA ILE A 386 -6.85 -21.54 -22.26
C ILE A 386 -5.36 -21.89 -22.18
N LEU A 387 -4.87 -22.79 -23.04
CA LEU A 387 -3.49 -23.28 -23.01
C LEU A 387 -2.54 -22.20 -23.51
N LYS A 388 -2.88 -21.57 -24.65
CA LYS A 388 -2.17 -20.39 -25.14
C LYS A 388 -2.23 -19.21 -24.18
N ALA A 389 -3.30 -19.12 -23.38
CA ALA A 389 -3.42 -18.08 -22.35
C ALA A 389 -2.52 -18.35 -21.13
N SER A 390 -2.31 -19.61 -20.73
CA SER A 390 -1.33 -19.96 -19.69
C SER A 390 0.10 -19.75 -20.14
N ASP A 391 0.44 -20.05 -21.40
CA ASP A 391 1.76 -19.74 -21.96
C ASP A 391 2.04 -18.23 -22.02
N GLN A 392 1.06 -17.45 -22.47
CA GLN A 392 1.14 -15.99 -22.50
C GLN A 392 1.22 -15.39 -21.10
N LEU A 393 0.56 -15.99 -20.09
CA LEU A 393 0.64 -15.53 -18.70
C LEU A 393 2.07 -15.64 -18.15
N VAL A 394 2.75 -16.76 -18.41
CA VAL A 394 4.16 -16.93 -18.00
C VAL A 394 5.08 -15.97 -18.78
N GLU A 395 4.79 -15.70 -20.05
CA GLU A 395 5.54 -14.72 -20.84
C GLU A 395 5.34 -13.29 -20.31
N ASP A 396 4.09 -12.88 -20.04
CA ASP A 396 3.76 -11.56 -19.49
C ASP A 396 4.44 -11.35 -18.12
N ASP A 397 4.39 -12.37 -17.24
CA ASP A 397 5.03 -12.34 -15.92
C ASP A 397 6.58 -12.35 -16.03
N MET A 398 7.16 -13.05 -17.01
CA MET A 398 8.61 -13.06 -17.29
C MET A 398 9.11 -11.69 -17.79
N GLN A 399 8.41 -11.08 -18.75
CA GLN A 399 8.76 -9.74 -19.25
C GLN A 399 8.60 -8.68 -18.15
N TRP A 400 7.60 -8.82 -17.27
CA TRP A 400 7.46 -7.98 -16.08
C TRP A 400 8.62 -8.17 -15.09
N LEU A 401 9.01 -9.41 -14.77
CA LEU A 401 10.11 -9.74 -13.87
C LEU A 401 11.45 -9.14 -14.39
N LEU A 402 11.72 -9.32 -15.68
CA LEU A 402 12.89 -8.74 -16.37
C LEU A 402 12.85 -7.19 -16.38
N SER A 403 11.68 -6.56 -16.46
CA SER A 403 11.53 -5.09 -16.33
C SER A 403 11.80 -4.54 -14.91
N LYS A 404 12.10 -5.41 -13.95
CA LYS A 404 12.42 -5.07 -12.55
C LYS A 404 13.75 -5.64 -12.06
N THR A 405 14.32 -6.63 -12.75
CA THR A 405 15.56 -7.32 -12.36
C THR A 405 16.45 -7.59 -13.57
N GLY A 406 16.45 -6.68 -14.56
CA GLY A 406 17.25 -6.82 -15.78
C GLY A 406 18.74 -6.84 -15.48
N ILE A 407 19.42 -7.92 -15.90
CA ILE A 407 20.87 -8.07 -15.76
C ILE A 407 21.57 -7.43 -16.97
N ILE A 408 22.48 -6.50 -16.69
CA ILE A 408 23.25 -5.71 -17.66
C ILE A 408 24.72 -6.10 -17.56
N GLU A 409 25.28 -6.73 -18.60
CA GLU A 409 26.68 -7.18 -18.62
C GLU A 409 27.69 -6.03 -18.65
N ASP A 410 27.38 -4.97 -19.38
CA ASP A 410 28.22 -3.78 -19.52
C ASP A 410 27.55 -2.60 -18.80
N HIS A 411 27.91 -2.41 -17.53
CA HIS A 411 27.36 -1.37 -16.64
C HIS A 411 28.47 -0.65 -15.87
N ASP A 412 28.29 0.64 -15.61
CA ASP A 412 29.25 1.45 -14.84
C ASP A 412 28.65 1.84 -13.47
N ASP A 413 29.39 2.61 -12.67
CA ASP A 413 29.08 2.90 -11.26
C ASP A 413 27.68 3.52 -11.07
N ASP A 414 27.19 4.30 -12.03
CA ASP A 414 25.85 4.92 -12.06
C ASP A 414 24.68 3.92 -11.97
N VAL A 415 24.88 2.65 -12.34
CA VAL A 415 23.82 1.60 -12.39
C VAL A 415 24.03 0.52 -11.31
N MET A 416 24.99 0.72 -10.42
CA MET A 416 25.45 -0.30 -9.48
C MET A 416 24.39 -0.81 -8.50
N ASP A 417 23.54 0.05 -7.97
CA ASP A 417 22.50 -0.40 -7.02
C ASP A 417 21.35 -1.16 -7.70
N GLU A 418 21.08 -0.87 -8.99
CA GLU A 418 20.16 -1.67 -9.81
C GLU A 418 20.74 -3.06 -10.11
N GLN A 419 22.04 -3.15 -10.44
CA GLN A 419 22.69 -4.44 -10.70
C GLN A 419 22.93 -5.27 -9.44
N LYS A 420 23.16 -4.66 -8.27
CA LYS A 420 23.12 -5.34 -6.97
C LYS A 420 21.74 -5.91 -6.67
N TRP A 421 20.69 -5.12 -6.88
CA TRP A 421 19.30 -5.57 -6.74
C TRP A 421 18.99 -6.74 -7.69
N ALA A 422 19.32 -6.61 -8.98
CA ALA A 422 19.08 -7.63 -9.99
C ALA A 422 19.82 -8.94 -9.68
N THR A 423 21.14 -8.89 -9.48
CA THR A 423 21.96 -10.09 -9.20
C THR A 423 21.54 -10.80 -7.91
N CYS A 424 21.32 -10.07 -6.81
CA CYS A 424 20.86 -10.65 -5.55
C CYS A 424 19.47 -11.30 -5.67
N SER A 425 18.56 -10.69 -6.46
CA SER A 425 17.23 -11.26 -6.73
C SER A 425 17.33 -12.54 -7.56
N TRP A 426 18.17 -12.54 -8.61
CA TRP A 426 18.35 -13.72 -9.46
C TRP A 426 19.04 -14.89 -8.79
N LEU A 427 19.89 -14.66 -7.78
CA LEU A 427 20.38 -15.75 -6.91
C LEU A 427 19.22 -16.46 -6.18
N LEU A 428 18.28 -15.70 -5.61
CA LEU A 428 17.08 -16.28 -4.97
C LEU A 428 16.18 -17.01 -5.99
N PHE A 429 15.92 -16.39 -7.14
CA PHE A 429 15.08 -16.97 -8.19
C PHE A 429 15.69 -18.24 -8.79
N THR A 430 17.02 -18.31 -8.89
CA THR A 430 17.77 -19.49 -9.32
C THR A 430 17.62 -20.64 -8.33
N GLU A 431 17.76 -20.38 -7.02
CA GLU A 431 17.58 -21.43 -6.00
C GLU A 431 16.12 -21.89 -5.86
N LEU A 432 15.14 -20.99 -6.00
CA LEU A 432 13.72 -21.38 -6.13
C LEU A 432 13.49 -22.28 -7.35
N SER A 433 14.05 -21.92 -8.51
CA SER A 433 13.89 -22.68 -9.76
C SER A 433 14.56 -24.07 -9.68
N LYS A 434 15.78 -24.15 -9.13
CA LYS A 434 16.48 -25.44 -8.89
C LYS A 434 15.69 -26.36 -7.96
N ARG A 435 15.24 -25.85 -6.81
CA ARG A 435 14.43 -26.63 -5.85
C ARG A 435 13.11 -27.08 -6.46
N HIS A 436 12.54 -26.29 -7.38
CA HIS A 436 11.32 -26.67 -8.10
C HIS A 436 11.55 -27.76 -9.15
N ALA A 437 12.62 -27.67 -9.95
CA ALA A 437 12.98 -28.74 -10.90
C ALA A 437 13.18 -30.08 -10.17
N ALA A 438 13.99 -30.09 -9.10
CA ALA A 438 14.21 -31.28 -8.27
C ALA A 438 12.91 -31.80 -7.60
N PHE A 439 11.98 -30.92 -7.24
CA PHE A 439 10.65 -31.33 -6.73
C PHE A 439 9.79 -31.98 -7.81
N GLU A 440 9.81 -31.48 -9.06
CA GLU A 440 9.06 -32.10 -10.16
C GLU A 440 9.65 -33.44 -10.61
N GLU A 441 10.97 -33.58 -10.63
CA GLU A 441 11.66 -34.85 -10.87
C GLU A 441 11.28 -35.88 -9.80
N ALA A 442 11.39 -35.52 -8.51
CA ALA A 442 10.98 -36.40 -7.41
C ALA A 442 9.47 -36.72 -7.42
N ALA A 443 8.61 -35.78 -7.84
CA ALA A 443 7.17 -36.03 -7.97
C ALA A 443 6.86 -36.98 -9.14
N ALA A 444 7.54 -36.85 -10.27
CA ALA A 444 7.41 -37.77 -11.41
C ALA A 444 7.89 -39.19 -11.03
N ASP A 445 9.00 -39.30 -10.32
CA ASP A 445 9.50 -40.57 -9.78
C ASP A 445 8.47 -41.21 -8.81
N LEU A 446 7.90 -40.42 -7.88
CA LEU A 446 6.88 -40.90 -6.93
C LEU A 446 5.59 -41.36 -7.63
N VAL A 447 5.11 -40.61 -8.64
CA VAL A 447 3.96 -41.01 -9.46
C VAL A 447 4.25 -42.29 -10.27
N SER A 448 5.49 -42.48 -10.73
CA SER A 448 5.90 -43.74 -11.37
C SER A 448 5.94 -44.93 -10.40
N ALA A 449 6.16 -44.68 -9.10
CA ALA A 449 6.29 -45.69 -8.06
C ALA A 449 4.97 -46.04 -7.35
N GLN A 450 3.98 -45.15 -7.31
CA GLN A 450 2.75 -45.32 -6.52
C GLN A 450 1.50 -45.62 -7.37
N ASN A 451 1.23 -46.91 -7.56
CA ASN A 451 -0.12 -47.41 -7.85
C ASN A 451 -0.69 -48.10 -6.60
N ALA A 452 -1.08 -47.31 -5.58
CA ALA A 452 -1.70 -47.80 -4.36
C ALA A 452 -2.76 -46.80 -3.85
N PRO A 453 -4.00 -47.22 -3.57
CA PRO A 453 -5.00 -46.36 -2.95
C PRO A 453 -4.72 -46.19 -1.46
N VAL A 454 -4.92 -44.97 -0.95
CA VAL A 454 -4.96 -44.67 0.49
C VAL A 454 -6.39 -44.30 0.85
N GLU A 455 -6.96 -44.95 1.86
CA GLU A 455 -8.31 -44.62 2.34
C GLU A 455 -8.29 -43.31 3.13
N GLU A 456 -9.14 -42.36 2.75
CA GLU A 456 -9.34 -41.15 3.55
C GLU A 456 -10.22 -41.43 4.76
N GLN A 457 -9.73 -41.07 5.95
CA GLN A 457 -10.54 -40.93 7.15
C GLN A 457 -10.50 -39.47 7.58
N ALA A 458 -11.56 -38.74 7.24
CA ALA A 458 -11.76 -37.39 7.76
C ALA A 458 -12.00 -37.46 9.28
N PRO A 459 -11.27 -36.72 10.11
CA PRO A 459 -11.57 -36.60 11.53
C PRO A 459 -12.86 -35.80 11.74
N ASP A 460 -13.68 -36.24 12.68
CA ASP A 460 -14.94 -35.61 13.06
C ASP A 460 -14.65 -34.45 14.05
N ILE A 461 -14.33 -33.27 13.50
CA ILE A 461 -13.86 -32.07 14.22
C ILE A 461 -15.04 -31.11 14.47
N SER A 462 -15.14 -30.50 15.66
CA SER A 462 -16.26 -29.60 16.00
C SER A 462 -15.99 -28.12 15.64
N ASP A 463 -17.05 -27.33 15.41
CA ASP A 463 -17.02 -25.88 15.08
C ASP A 463 -15.93 -25.07 15.81
N SER A 464 -15.73 -25.31 17.10
CA SER A 464 -14.76 -24.59 17.95
C SER A 464 -13.31 -25.01 17.71
N ASP A 465 -13.09 -26.30 17.42
CA ASP A 465 -11.76 -26.84 17.23
C ASP A 465 -11.16 -26.35 15.90
N ILE A 466 -12.00 -26.16 14.86
CA ILE A 466 -11.59 -25.70 13.52
C ILE A 466 -10.90 -24.33 13.57
N VAL A 467 -11.36 -23.43 14.46
CA VAL A 467 -10.76 -22.08 14.63
C VAL A 467 -9.39 -22.17 15.29
N GLU A 468 -9.21 -22.98 16.34
CA GLU A 468 -7.90 -23.21 16.93
C GLU A 468 -6.96 -23.91 15.94
N VAL A 469 -7.43 -24.98 15.27
CA VAL A 469 -6.69 -25.72 14.21
C VAL A 469 -6.19 -24.82 13.10
N SER A 470 -7.02 -23.91 12.58
CA SER A 470 -6.61 -23.00 11.49
C SER A 470 -5.73 -21.84 11.95
N ALA A 471 -5.72 -21.52 13.26
CA ALA A 471 -4.86 -20.49 13.84
C ALA A 471 -3.53 -21.07 14.37
N ASP A 472 -3.47 -22.37 14.66
CA ASP A 472 -2.35 -23.06 15.30
C ASP A 472 -1.08 -23.06 14.40
N PRO A 473 0.03 -22.45 14.85
CA PRO A 473 1.29 -22.43 14.09
C PRO A 473 1.98 -23.80 13.97
N THR A 474 1.47 -24.85 14.62
CA THR A 474 1.96 -26.24 14.45
C THR A 474 1.21 -26.98 13.34
N GLN A 475 -0.03 -26.59 13.03
CA GLN A 475 -0.88 -27.22 12.01
C GLN A 475 -0.86 -26.50 10.65
N ASP A 476 -0.27 -25.30 10.59
CA ASP A 476 0.06 -24.63 9.32
C ASP A 476 1.16 -25.36 8.52
N LEU A 477 1.84 -26.35 9.12
CA LEU A 477 2.79 -27.24 8.45
C LEU A 477 2.09 -28.04 7.34
N VAL A 478 2.56 -27.86 6.10
CA VAL A 478 2.05 -28.52 4.88
C VAL A 478 1.75 -30.01 5.12
N HIS A 479 0.46 -30.34 5.18
CA HIS A 479 -0.04 -31.70 5.39
C HIS A 479 -0.11 -32.48 4.07
N LYS A 480 0.14 -33.80 4.17
CA LYS A 480 0.34 -34.77 3.08
C LYS A 480 1.57 -34.48 2.19
N ALA A 481 2.40 -35.52 2.00
CA ALA A 481 3.36 -35.56 0.90
C ALA A 481 2.69 -36.26 -0.29
N GLY A 482 2.64 -35.61 -1.45
CA GLY A 482 2.03 -36.15 -2.68
C GLY A 482 0.71 -35.50 -3.09
N GLU A 483 0.05 -34.76 -2.21
CA GLU A 483 -1.14 -33.96 -2.53
C GLU A 483 -0.85 -32.46 -2.35
N ASP A 484 -1.06 -31.72 -3.44
CA ASP A 484 -1.25 -30.27 -3.58
C ASP A 484 -0.79 -29.31 -2.47
N ILE A 485 0.24 -28.53 -2.79
CA ILE A 485 0.10 -27.09 -3.08
C ILE A 485 1.31 -26.72 -3.93
N LEU A 486 1.14 -26.49 -5.23
CA LEU A 486 2.19 -25.93 -6.08
C LEU A 486 2.06 -24.39 -6.12
N PRO A 487 3.11 -23.61 -5.77
CA PRO A 487 4.50 -24.01 -5.51
C PRO A 487 4.80 -24.37 -4.03
N ALA A 488 5.04 -25.66 -3.73
CA ALA A 488 5.46 -26.13 -2.39
C ALA A 488 6.88 -25.69 -2.00
N VAL A 489 7.60 -25.14 -2.97
CA VAL A 489 9.04 -24.91 -2.95
C VAL A 489 9.34 -23.60 -2.24
N SER A 490 10.10 -23.69 -1.15
CA SER A 490 10.55 -22.53 -0.39
C SER A 490 12.01 -22.59 0.04
N LEU A 491 12.53 -21.42 0.40
CA LEU A 491 13.70 -21.25 1.24
C LEU A 491 13.23 -20.73 2.60
N THR A 492 13.86 -21.15 3.69
CA THR A 492 13.78 -20.41 4.95
C THR A 492 14.48 -19.06 4.80
N TRP A 493 14.06 -18.07 5.60
CA TRP A 493 14.75 -16.78 5.67
C TRP A 493 16.27 -16.93 5.94
N GLY A 494 16.68 -17.94 6.73
CA GLY A 494 18.07 -18.24 7.00
C GLY A 494 18.86 -18.63 5.75
N GLU A 495 18.29 -19.47 4.88
CA GLU A 495 18.89 -19.85 3.60
C GLU A 495 18.90 -18.68 2.61
N ALA A 496 17.80 -17.92 2.50
CA ALA A 496 17.74 -16.76 1.61
C ALA A 496 18.79 -15.69 1.96
N ARG A 497 19.09 -15.50 3.25
CA ARG A 497 20.22 -14.64 3.71
C ARG A 497 21.58 -15.12 3.19
N GLN A 498 21.80 -16.43 3.09
CA GLN A 498 23.05 -17.01 2.61
C GLN A 498 23.14 -16.94 1.08
N VAL A 499 22.04 -17.23 0.39
CA VAL A 499 21.94 -17.20 -1.08
C VAL A 499 22.08 -15.79 -1.65
N MET A 500 21.34 -14.82 -1.11
CA MET A 500 21.32 -13.45 -1.65
C MET A 500 22.47 -12.58 -1.16
N THR A 501 23.01 -12.85 0.05
CA THR A 501 23.89 -11.97 0.85
C THR A 501 23.32 -10.58 1.24
N ARG A 502 22.38 -10.02 0.46
CA ARG A 502 21.62 -8.79 0.70
C ARG A 502 20.16 -9.08 1.08
N PRO A 503 19.86 -9.35 2.37
CA PRO A 503 18.52 -9.72 2.81
C PRO A 503 17.59 -8.52 3.03
N ASP A 504 18.10 -7.31 2.96
CA ASP A 504 17.32 -6.07 2.97
C ASP A 504 16.37 -5.98 1.75
N TYR A 505 16.76 -6.58 0.63
CA TYR A 505 15.92 -6.66 -0.58
C TYR A 505 14.71 -7.61 -0.44
N ILE A 506 14.73 -8.57 0.49
CA ILE A 506 13.67 -9.58 0.65
C ILE A 506 12.30 -8.93 0.92
N LEU A 507 12.24 -7.92 1.79
CA LEU A 507 10.98 -7.23 2.12
C LEU A 507 10.43 -6.38 0.97
N GLU A 508 11.24 -5.97 0.00
CA GLU A 508 10.79 -5.22 -1.18
C GLU A 508 10.38 -6.17 -2.31
N LEU A 509 10.99 -7.36 -2.43
CA LEU A 509 10.53 -8.42 -3.34
C LEU A 509 9.13 -8.95 -2.97
N ASP A 510 8.82 -9.10 -1.67
CA ASP A 510 7.47 -9.46 -1.17
C ASP A 510 6.47 -8.34 -1.47
N ARG A 511 6.84 -7.08 -1.21
CA ARG A 511 6.03 -5.88 -1.53
C ARG A 511 5.68 -5.77 -3.01
N LEU A 512 6.64 -6.09 -3.89
CA LEU A 512 6.45 -6.12 -5.33
C LEU A 512 5.60 -7.31 -5.80
N ASN A 513 5.31 -8.28 -4.93
CA ASN A 513 4.61 -9.55 -5.25
C ASN A 513 5.43 -10.41 -6.23
N MET A 514 6.77 -10.40 -6.09
CA MET A 514 7.68 -11.29 -6.84
C MET A 514 7.89 -12.60 -6.07
N ILE A 515 8.02 -12.49 -4.76
CA ILE A 515 8.02 -13.60 -3.79
C ILE A 515 6.82 -13.43 -2.84
N HIS A 516 6.52 -14.47 -2.07
CA HIS A 516 5.63 -14.37 -0.91
C HIS A 516 6.32 -14.97 0.32
N ILE A 517 6.11 -14.34 1.49
CA ILE A 517 6.67 -14.78 2.76
C ILE A 517 5.57 -15.16 3.74
N ASP A 518 5.58 -16.42 4.21
CA ASP A 518 4.59 -16.92 5.18
C ASP A 518 4.92 -16.53 6.63
N ARG A 519 3.98 -16.79 7.55
CA ARG A 519 4.15 -16.49 8.98
C ARG A 519 5.25 -17.31 9.69
N HIS A 520 5.79 -18.33 9.02
CA HIS A 520 6.92 -19.16 9.45
C HIS A 520 8.26 -18.68 8.88
N HIS A 521 8.28 -17.56 8.14
CA HIS A 521 9.45 -16.99 7.48
C HIS A 521 10.00 -17.90 6.37
N ARG A 522 9.14 -18.69 5.72
CA ARG A 522 9.45 -19.36 4.45
C ARG A 522 9.12 -18.43 3.28
N ILE A 523 10.00 -18.43 2.30
CA ILE A 523 9.98 -17.59 1.11
C ILE A 523 9.69 -18.48 -0.10
N TYR A 524 8.61 -18.19 -0.80
CA TYR A 524 8.14 -18.86 -2.02
C TYR A 524 8.16 -17.83 -3.17
N ALA A 525 8.09 -18.26 -4.44
CA ALA A 525 7.62 -17.34 -5.48
C ALA A 525 6.17 -16.90 -5.20
N ASP A 526 5.74 -15.69 -5.56
CA ASP A 526 4.37 -15.23 -5.21
C ASP A 526 3.30 -16.19 -5.73
N ASN A 527 3.49 -16.77 -6.92
CA ASN A 527 2.60 -17.74 -7.55
C ASN A 527 3.37 -18.64 -8.56
N MET A 528 2.72 -19.68 -9.07
CA MET A 528 3.36 -20.64 -9.99
C MET A 528 3.74 -20.03 -11.36
N ALA A 529 2.96 -19.11 -11.92
CA ALA A 529 3.31 -18.51 -13.22
C ALA A 529 4.62 -17.71 -13.14
N LEU A 530 4.84 -16.98 -12.04
CA LEU A 530 6.12 -16.34 -11.74
C LEU A 530 7.27 -17.35 -11.53
N LEU A 531 7.02 -18.49 -10.89
CA LEU A 531 8.05 -19.53 -10.73
C LEU A 531 8.43 -20.17 -12.07
N ARG A 532 7.46 -20.42 -12.96
CA ARG A 532 7.72 -20.84 -14.36
C ARG A 532 8.48 -19.77 -15.14
N ALA A 533 8.21 -18.48 -14.91
CA ALA A 533 8.91 -17.37 -15.54
C ALA A 533 10.39 -17.26 -15.08
N MET A 534 10.64 -17.36 -13.76
CA MET A 534 12.00 -17.45 -13.20
C MET A 534 12.76 -18.64 -13.79
N ARG A 535 12.08 -19.78 -13.93
CA ARG A 535 12.65 -21.00 -14.51
C ARG A 535 13.01 -20.85 -15.99
N ARG A 536 12.12 -20.30 -16.83
CA ARG A 536 12.41 -20.02 -18.27
C ARG A 536 13.69 -19.21 -18.46
N VAL A 537 13.93 -18.19 -17.62
CA VAL A 537 15.14 -17.37 -17.69
C VAL A 537 16.36 -18.14 -17.18
N THR A 538 16.27 -18.83 -16.04
CA THR A 538 17.41 -19.54 -15.45
C THR A 538 17.85 -20.80 -16.20
N GLU A 539 16.95 -21.42 -16.97
CA GLU A 539 17.24 -22.52 -17.90
C GLU A 539 17.71 -22.04 -19.29
N THR A 540 17.83 -20.72 -19.53
CA THR A 540 18.37 -20.20 -20.80
C THR A 540 19.87 -20.47 -20.91
N GLU A 541 20.32 -20.92 -22.08
CA GLU A 541 21.73 -21.27 -22.35
C GLU A 541 22.68 -20.09 -22.03
N GLY A 542 23.74 -20.35 -21.26
CA GLY A 542 24.71 -19.34 -20.81
C GLY A 542 24.21 -18.38 -19.71
N TYR A 543 22.98 -18.53 -19.19
CA TYR A 543 22.44 -17.60 -18.19
C TYR A 543 23.24 -17.61 -16.86
N ALA A 544 23.73 -18.77 -16.43
CA ALA A 544 24.56 -18.89 -15.23
C ALA A 544 25.88 -18.11 -15.37
N ASP A 545 26.58 -18.29 -16.50
CA ASP A 545 27.84 -17.60 -16.81
C ASP A 545 27.63 -16.09 -16.93
N LYS A 546 26.49 -15.66 -17.51
CA LYS A 546 26.06 -14.25 -17.57
C LYS A 546 25.85 -13.66 -16.17
N LEU A 547 25.13 -14.36 -15.29
CA LEU A 547 24.90 -13.93 -13.90
C LEU A 547 26.24 -13.80 -13.14
N GLU A 548 27.12 -14.78 -13.25
CA GLU A 548 28.45 -14.75 -12.62
C GLU A 548 29.32 -13.61 -13.18
N SER A 549 29.30 -13.38 -14.50
CA SER A 549 30.00 -12.26 -15.15
C SER A 549 29.58 -10.91 -14.57
N VAL A 550 28.26 -10.68 -14.41
CA VAL A 550 27.74 -9.43 -13.84
C VAL A 550 28.08 -9.30 -12.35
N MET A 551 27.97 -10.38 -11.56
CA MET A 551 28.38 -10.39 -10.16
C MET A 551 29.88 -10.05 -9.99
N ASN A 552 30.73 -10.61 -10.85
CA ASN A 552 32.16 -10.31 -10.86
C ASN A 552 32.43 -8.84 -11.25
N ARG A 553 31.68 -8.27 -12.21
CA ARG A 553 31.77 -6.84 -12.56
C ARG A 553 31.34 -5.92 -11.42
N VAL A 554 30.22 -6.21 -10.75
CA VAL A 554 29.76 -5.49 -9.55
C VAL A 554 30.84 -5.54 -8.46
N SER A 555 31.43 -6.71 -8.20
CA SER A 555 32.52 -6.85 -7.23
C SER A 555 33.78 -6.08 -7.64
N ALA A 556 34.09 -5.99 -8.93
CA ALA A 556 35.22 -5.22 -9.44
C ALA A 556 35.01 -3.71 -9.23
N ILE A 557 33.84 -3.17 -9.59
CA ILE A 557 33.50 -1.74 -9.42
C ILE A 557 33.46 -1.38 -7.92
N GLU A 558 32.88 -2.23 -7.06
CA GLU A 558 32.95 -2.02 -5.59
C GLU A 558 34.39 -2.06 -5.05
N SER A 559 35.29 -2.82 -5.67
CA SER A 559 36.71 -2.82 -5.27
C SER A 559 37.41 -1.52 -5.66
N LEU A 560 37.16 -1.02 -6.87
CA LEU A 560 37.71 0.26 -7.37
C LEU A 560 37.24 1.43 -6.51
N GLY A 561 35.96 1.48 -6.13
CA GLY A 561 35.42 2.50 -5.22
C GLY A 561 36.00 2.48 -3.81
N ARG A 562 36.61 1.36 -3.38
CA ARG A 562 37.32 1.24 -2.09
C ARG A 562 38.79 1.66 -2.20
N THR A 563 39.43 1.52 -3.37
CA THR A 563 40.82 1.93 -3.62
C THR A 563 40.91 3.39 -4.09
N ARG A 564 41.47 4.27 -3.26
CA ARG A 564 41.79 5.66 -3.66
C ARG A 564 43.05 5.72 -4.53
N GLU A 565 42.89 5.54 -5.83
CA GLU A 565 43.98 5.73 -6.79
C GLU A 565 44.18 7.21 -7.16
N LEU A 566 45.42 7.70 -7.06
CA LEU A 566 45.81 9.04 -7.51
C LEU A 566 46.19 9.00 -8.99
N VAL A 567 45.19 9.03 -9.87
CA VAL A 567 45.40 9.06 -11.32
C VAL A 567 45.96 10.43 -11.75
N TRP A 568 47.28 10.51 -11.86
CA TRP A 568 47.97 11.66 -12.44
C TRP A 568 47.76 11.67 -13.95
N LYS A 569 46.79 12.47 -14.44
CA LYS A 569 46.66 12.70 -15.88
C LYS A 569 47.87 13.48 -16.39
N GLU A 570 48.55 12.92 -17.38
CA GLU A 570 49.69 13.54 -18.05
C GLU A 570 49.27 14.87 -18.72
N GLN A 571 50.21 15.82 -18.81
CA GLN A 571 49.88 17.16 -19.31
C GLN A 571 49.56 17.13 -20.81
N VAL A 572 48.50 17.83 -21.19
CA VAL A 572 48.39 18.35 -22.56
C VAL A 572 49.35 19.53 -22.67
N ASP A 573 50.17 19.57 -23.73
CA ASP A 573 51.10 20.65 -23.99
C ASP A 573 50.39 22.02 -24.03
N GLY A 574 50.92 23.01 -23.31
CA GLY A 574 50.41 24.40 -23.32
C GLY A 574 49.86 24.95 -21.99
N GLY A 575 49.87 24.18 -20.90
CA GLY A 575 49.46 24.66 -19.57
C GLY A 575 50.22 25.93 -19.12
N LYS A 576 49.52 27.05 -18.94
CA LYS A 576 50.12 28.36 -18.68
C LYS A 576 50.46 28.57 -17.20
N PHE A 577 51.67 29.04 -16.93
CA PHE A 577 52.17 29.32 -15.59
C PHE A 577 51.91 30.78 -15.17
N MET A 578 51.42 31.00 -13.95
CA MET A 578 51.45 32.32 -13.29
C MET A 578 52.21 32.23 -11.96
N VAL A 579 53.31 32.97 -11.89
CA VAL A 579 54.15 33.09 -10.69
C VAL A 579 54.06 34.51 -10.16
N ARG A 580 53.62 34.66 -8.91
CA ARG A 580 53.55 35.97 -8.26
C ARG A 580 54.89 36.26 -7.60
N LYS A 581 55.59 37.26 -8.15
CA LYS A 581 56.83 37.79 -7.57
C LYS A 581 56.52 38.87 -6.54
N ASP A 582 57.28 38.84 -5.46
CA ASP A 582 57.27 39.85 -4.41
C ASP A 582 57.94 41.15 -4.90
N ALA A 583 57.77 42.24 -4.14
CA ALA A 583 58.37 43.56 -4.43
C ALA A 583 59.93 43.59 -4.44
N ARG A 584 60.59 42.45 -4.25
CA ARG A 584 62.05 42.25 -4.39
C ARG A 584 62.42 41.26 -5.50
N GLY A 585 61.49 40.91 -6.38
CA GLY A 585 61.73 40.10 -7.59
C GLY A 585 61.88 38.59 -7.38
N LYS A 586 61.81 38.09 -6.13
CA LYS A 586 61.72 36.66 -5.83
C LYS A 586 60.29 36.14 -5.99
N ASP A 587 60.18 34.90 -6.43
CA ASP A 587 58.92 34.15 -6.50
C ASP A 587 58.41 33.89 -5.08
N ALA A 588 57.18 34.36 -4.79
CA ALA A 588 56.57 34.27 -3.47
C ALA A 588 55.45 33.21 -3.42
N GLU A 589 54.61 33.17 -4.46
CA GLU A 589 53.56 32.17 -4.63
C GLU A 589 53.49 31.69 -6.08
N SER A 590 53.31 30.39 -6.28
CA SER A 590 52.98 29.78 -7.58
C SER A 590 51.54 29.27 -7.53
N TRP A 591 50.72 29.70 -8.49
CA TRP A 591 49.30 29.38 -8.53
C TRP A 591 49.00 28.53 -9.77
N TRP A 592 48.52 27.31 -9.55
CA TRP A 592 48.18 26.36 -10.60
C TRP A 592 46.78 26.64 -11.14
N PHE A 593 46.69 27.41 -12.22
CA PHE A 593 45.46 27.48 -12.99
C PHE A 593 45.34 26.22 -13.86
N LEU A 594 44.45 25.31 -13.45
CA LEU A 594 43.92 24.27 -14.33
C LEU A 594 43.31 24.97 -15.55
N GLY A 595 43.83 24.67 -16.74
CA GLY A 595 43.38 25.29 -17.98
C GLY A 595 41.88 25.06 -18.20
N ALA A 596 41.18 26.11 -18.63
CA ALA A 596 39.82 25.96 -19.11
C ALA A 596 39.81 25.06 -20.36
N ASP A 597 38.79 24.21 -20.48
CA ASP A 597 38.52 23.49 -21.73
C ASP A 597 38.16 24.52 -22.81
N GLU A 598 38.91 24.59 -23.91
CA GLU A 598 38.65 25.52 -25.02
C GLU A 598 37.31 25.22 -25.74
N ARG A 599 36.62 24.12 -25.38
CA ARG A 599 35.22 23.86 -25.76
C ARG A 599 34.21 24.73 -24.98
N LEU A 600 34.58 25.26 -23.83
CA LEU A 600 33.76 26.21 -23.06
C LEU A 600 34.06 27.64 -23.52
N GLY A 601 33.54 27.96 -24.71
CA GLY A 601 33.68 29.28 -25.32
C GLY A 601 33.07 30.39 -24.47
N PHE A 602 33.90 31.04 -23.66
CA PHE A 602 33.68 32.44 -23.29
C PHE A 602 33.81 33.25 -24.58
N GLY A 603 32.69 33.72 -25.11
CA GLY A 603 32.70 34.61 -26.27
C GLY A 603 33.50 35.88 -25.95
N ASP A 604 34.41 36.24 -26.85
CA ASP A 604 35.01 37.57 -26.85
C ASP A 604 33.87 38.61 -26.88
N GLY A 605 33.93 39.61 -25.99
CA GLY A 605 32.86 40.59 -25.88
C GLY A 605 32.80 41.48 -27.11
N ASP A 606 31.61 41.59 -27.72
CA ASP A 606 31.35 42.48 -28.85
C ASP A 606 31.79 43.92 -28.52
N GLY A 607 32.84 44.37 -29.20
CA GLY A 607 33.30 45.74 -29.15
C GLY A 607 32.67 46.54 -30.29
N ASP A 608 31.51 47.13 -30.05
CA ASP A 608 30.78 47.96 -31.02
C ASP A 608 31.71 48.95 -31.74
N LYS A 609 31.76 48.80 -33.06
CA LYS A 609 32.33 49.76 -34.01
C LYS A 609 31.57 49.73 -35.32
N ASP A 610 30.41 50.37 -35.32
CA ASP A 610 29.97 51.08 -36.51
C ASP A 610 31.05 52.12 -36.86
N ASP A 611 31.53 52.11 -38.11
CA ASP A 611 31.33 53.24 -39.03
C ASP A 611 31.96 53.00 -40.42
N ASP A 612 31.27 53.53 -41.43
CA ASP A 612 31.73 53.93 -42.77
C ASP A 612 32.39 52.94 -43.77
N ALA A 613 31.51 52.44 -44.65
CA ALA A 613 31.44 52.85 -46.06
C ALA A 613 32.11 51.98 -47.16
N PRO A 614 31.62 52.03 -48.42
CA PRO A 614 31.75 50.92 -49.36
C PRO A 614 32.50 51.20 -50.68
N SER A 615 33.05 50.13 -51.28
CA SER A 615 33.16 49.94 -52.74
C SER A 615 33.36 48.46 -53.09
#